data_AF-R5D1Y6-F1
#
_entry.id   AF-R5D1Y6-F1
#
_cell.length_a   1.000
_cell.length_b   1.000
_cell.length_c   1.000
_cell.angle_alpha   90.00
_cell.angle_beta   90.00
_cell.angle_gamma   90.00
#
_symmetry.space_group_name_H-M   'P 1'
#
loop_
_entity.id
_entity.type
_entity.pdbx_description
1 polymer ?
#
loop_
_entity_poly.entity_id
_entity_poly.type
_entity_poly.pdbx_seq_one_letter_code
_entity_poly.pdbx_strand_id
1 'polypeptide(L)'
;MGLIPQVTCRRCGTKFSGMRHRCPACGTRRVKSSSRAPGTTPSAVKGTPANKAANENRKWQLVFGAILIAAIIIALIVMISISLKNADNPNAPVMPTTPPEVSAVPTPTPTPTPTPTPTPEVTELQITYAGNPIGTDFTCHVGDSVGLSGSHFPLTIAADYQWSISDEGVATISEDGTVKGVAPGSATITLTCYGKTATCVVYVRG
;
A
#
# COMPACT_ATOMS: atom_id res chain seq x y z
N MET A 1 -56.85 12.86 2.41
CA MET A 1 -56.68 11.41 2.11
C MET A 1 -55.28 10.99 2.56
N GLY A 2 -55.18 10.23 3.64
CA GLY A 2 -53.87 9.86 4.21
C GLY A 2 -53.20 8.76 3.38
N LEU A 3 -52.00 9.02 2.86
CA LEU A 3 -51.16 7.99 2.26
C LEU A 3 -50.81 6.97 3.34
N ILE A 4 -51.29 5.74 3.19
CA ILE A 4 -50.88 4.62 4.03
C ILE A 4 -49.38 4.39 3.78
N PRO A 5 -48.51 4.51 4.80
CA PRO A 5 -47.08 4.35 4.61
C PRO A 5 -46.80 2.91 4.16
N GLN A 6 -46.14 2.75 3.00
CA GLN A 6 -45.70 1.45 2.51
C GLN A 6 -44.28 1.15 2.96
N VAL A 7 -44.00 -0.12 3.25
CA VAL A 7 -42.66 -0.57 3.64
C VAL A 7 -42.32 -1.87 2.94
N THR A 8 -41.06 -1.99 2.55
CA THR A 8 -40.51 -3.15 1.87
C THR A 8 -40.03 -4.20 2.87
N CYS A 9 -40.42 -5.47 2.67
CA CYS A 9 -39.91 -6.56 3.48
C CYS A 9 -38.43 -6.85 3.17
N ARG A 10 -37.56 -6.92 4.18
CA ARG A 10 -36.13 -7.24 4.00
C ARG A 10 -35.87 -8.68 3.51
N ARG A 11 -36.80 -9.61 3.76
CA ARG A 11 -36.61 -11.02 3.39
C ARG A 11 -37.11 -11.36 1.98
N CYS A 12 -38.29 -10.87 1.61
CA CYS A 12 -38.92 -11.20 0.33
C CYS A 12 -39.12 -10.01 -0.61
N GLY A 13 -38.72 -8.79 -0.22
CA GLY A 13 -38.80 -7.60 -1.08
C GLY A 13 -40.21 -7.07 -1.34
N THR A 14 -41.27 -7.76 -0.92
CA THR A 14 -42.65 -7.31 -1.16
C THR A 14 -42.97 -6.04 -0.38
N LYS A 15 -43.62 -5.06 -1.04
CA LYS A 15 -44.15 -3.86 -0.40
C LYS A 15 -45.48 -4.18 0.28
N PHE A 16 -45.64 -3.75 1.53
CA PHE A 16 -46.87 -3.94 2.29
C PHE A 16 -47.14 -2.74 3.21
N SER A 17 -48.39 -2.65 3.70
CA SER A 17 -48.80 -1.57 4.59
C SER A 17 -47.99 -1.54 5.89
N GLY A 18 -47.53 -0.35 6.26
CA GLY A 18 -46.77 -0.05 7.47
C GLY A 18 -47.47 -0.43 8.78
N MET A 19 -48.79 -0.60 8.73
CA MET A 19 -49.62 -0.98 9.88
C MET A 19 -49.50 -2.46 10.26
N ARG A 20 -48.90 -3.31 9.40
CA ARG A 20 -48.74 -4.74 9.70
C ARG A 20 -47.39 -5.03 10.37
N HIS A 21 -47.43 -5.76 11.49
CA HIS A 21 -46.23 -6.20 12.22
C HIS A 21 -45.52 -7.41 11.59
N ARG A 22 -46.19 -8.15 10.71
CA ARG A 22 -45.63 -9.29 9.97
C ARG A 22 -45.84 -9.10 8.47
N CYS A 23 -44.88 -9.56 7.68
CA CYS A 23 -45.01 -9.56 6.22
C CYS A 23 -46.08 -10.59 5.79
N PRO A 24 -47.06 -10.22 4.93
CA PRO A 24 -48.09 -11.14 4.47
C PRO A 24 -47.55 -12.22 3.52
N ALA A 25 -46.45 -11.98 2.82
CA ALA A 25 -45.89 -12.92 1.86
C ALA A 25 -44.99 -13.99 2.50
N CYS A 26 -44.20 -13.63 3.52
CA CYS A 26 -43.20 -14.53 4.11
C CYS A 26 -43.28 -14.71 5.63
N GLY A 27 -44.27 -14.09 6.30
CA GLY A 27 -44.54 -14.26 7.73
C GLY A 27 -43.54 -13.63 8.70
N THR A 28 -42.42 -13.07 8.22
CA THR A 28 -41.38 -12.51 9.09
C THR A 28 -41.87 -11.28 9.86
N ARG A 29 -41.55 -11.22 11.15
CA ARG A 29 -41.81 -10.05 12.00
C ARG A 29 -40.94 -8.88 11.53
N ARG A 30 -41.54 -7.70 11.45
CA ARG A 30 -40.84 -6.44 11.22
C ARG A 30 -39.99 -6.09 12.45
N VAL A 31 -38.68 -6.05 12.27
CA VAL A 31 -37.76 -5.43 13.23
C VAL A 31 -37.63 -3.94 12.92
N LYS A 32 -37.89 -3.09 13.92
CA LYS A 32 -37.70 -1.64 13.83
C LYS A 32 -36.18 -1.41 13.89
N SER A 33 -35.57 -0.82 12.86
CA SER A 33 -34.16 -0.44 12.95
C SER A 33 -34.01 0.62 14.04
N SER A 34 -33.06 0.45 14.95
CA SER A 34 -32.70 1.47 15.92
C SER A 34 -32.34 2.76 15.19
N SER A 35 -33.05 3.85 15.45
CA SER A 35 -32.78 5.19 14.89
C SER A 35 -31.58 5.87 15.56
N ARG A 36 -30.68 5.11 16.19
CA ARG A 36 -29.49 5.67 16.82
C ARG A 36 -28.53 6.03 15.69
N ALA A 37 -28.41 7.32 15.40
CA ALA A 37 -27.31 7.81 14.58
C ALA A 37 -26.00 7.32 15.22
N PRO A 38 -25.05 6.77 14.44
CA PRO A 38 -23.73 6.45 14.96
C PRO A 38 -23.16 7.71 15.62
N GLY A 39 -22.76 7.62 16.89
CA GLY A 39 -22.03 8.70 17.53
C GLY A 39 -20.75 9.00 16.75
N THR A 40 -20.24 10.23 16.83
CA THR A 40 -18.93 10.56 16.27
C THR A 40 -17.90 9.56 16.78
N THR A 41 -17.01 9.11 15.90
CA THR A 41 -15.96 8.16 16.28
C THR A 41 -15.11 8.76 17.41
N PRO A 42 -14.66 7.96 18.40
CA PRO A 42 -13.93 8.45 19.59
C PRO A 42 -12.69 9.31 19.27
N SER A 43 -12.15 9.16 18.06
CA SER A 43 -11.01 9.90 17.51
C SER A 43 -11.30 11.38 17.25
N ALA A 44 -12.57 11.75 17.03
CA ALA A 44 -12.97 13.12 16.70
C ALA A 44 -13.22 14.00 17.95
N VAL A 45 -13.25 13.41 19.14
CA VAL A 45 -13.52 14.13 20.40
C VAL A 45 -12.20 14.57 21.03
N LYS A 46 -11.99 15.90 21.15
CA LYS A 46 -10.81 16.47 21.81
C LYS A 46 -10.72 15.99 23.26
N GLY A 47 -9.55 15.49 23.66
CA GLY A 47 -9.27 15.05 25.04
C GLY A 47 -9.37 13.55 25.31
N THR A 48 -9.81 12.73 24.35
CA THR A 48 -9.75 11.27 24.46
C THR A 48 -8.32 10.76 24.21
N PRO A 49 -7.92 9.61 24.78
CA PRO A 49 -6.61 9.01 24.50
C PRO A 49 -6.41 8.71 23.00
N ALA A 50 -7.49 8.37 22.28
CA ALA A 50 -7.48 8.20 20.83
C ALA A 50 -7.14 9.49 20.07
N ASN A 51 -7.60 10.65 20.55
CA ASN A 51 -7.31 11.95 19.94
C ASN A 51 -5.84 12.38 20.18
N LYS A 52 -5.27 12.06 21.36
CA LYS A 52 -3.85 12.32 21.66
C LYS A 52 -2.92 11.52 20.78
N ALA A 53 -3.17 10.21 20.63
CA ALA A 53 -2.38 9.34 19.75
C ALA A 53 -2.46 9.77 18.27
N ALA A 54 -3.64 10.20 17.80
CA ALA A 54 -3.79 10.71 16.43
C ALA A 54 -2.97 11.99 16.17
N ASN A 55 -2.83 12.87 17.17
CA ASN A 55 -2.03 14.09 17.06
C ASN A 55 -0.53 13.82 17.07
N GLU A 56 -0.07 12.89 17.91
CA GLU A 56 1.35 12.48 17.97
C GLU A 56 1.80 11.86 16.63
N ASN A 57 0.99 10.98 16.05
CA ASN A 57 1.26 10.38 14.74
C ASN A 57 1.35 11.44 13.63
N ARG A 58 0.45 12.44 13.65
CA ARG A 58 0.49 13.55 12.68
C ARG A 58 1.74 14.42 12.85
N LYS A 59 2.16 14.67 14.10
CA LYS A 59 3.38 15.44 14.40
C LYS A 59 4.63 14.74 13.86
N TRP A 60 4.77 13.43 14.10
CA TRP A 60 5.89 12.66 13.57
C TRP A 60 5.87 12.59 12.05
N GLN A 61 4.70 12.42 11.44
CA GLN A 61 4.57 12.43 9.98
C GLN A 61 5.03 13.77 9.35
N LEU A 62 4.72 14.91 9.98
CA LEU A 62 5.18 16.23 9.53
C LEU A 62 6.69 16.42 9.73
N VAL A 63 7.25 15.90 10.83
CA VAL A 63 8.69 15.96 11.10
C VAL A 63 9.48 15.13 10.08
N PHE A 64 9.09 13.88 9.84
CA PHE A 64 9.74 13.03 8.83
C PHE A 64 9.57 13.62 7.42
N GLY A 65 8.39 14.16 7.09
CA GLY A 65 8.15 14.84 5.81
C GLY A 65 9.05 16.06 5.61
N ALA A 66 9.22 16.91 6.64
CA ALA A 66 10.09 18.08 6.57
C ALA A 66 11.57 17.69 6.39
N ILE A 67 12.03 16.64 7.08
CA ILE A 67 13.41 16.12 6.95
C ILE A 67 13.65 15.60 5.52
N LEU A 68 12.70 14.87 4.94
CA LEU A 68 12.82 14.37 3.56
C LEU A 68 12.87 15.52 2.53
N ILE A 69 12.04 16.54 2.70
CA ILE A 69 12.06 17.71 1.81
C ILE A 69 13.40 18.46 1.92
N ALA A 70 13.92 18.64 3.14
CA ALA A 70 15.22 19.27 3.35
C ALA A 70 16.36 18.47 2.70
N ALA A 71 16.34 17.14 2.79
CA ALA A 71 17.34 16.27 2.15
C ALA A 71 17.33 16.41 0.62
N ILE A 72 16.14 16.48 -0.01
CA ILE A 72 16.01 16.68 -1.46
C ILE A 72 16.58 18.02 -1.89
N ILE A 73 16.30 19.09 -1.14
CA ILE A 73 16.81 20.44 -1.42
C ILE A 73 18.35 20.46 -1.32
N ILE A 74 18.92 19.83 -0.29
CA ILE A 74 20.38 19.74 -0.13
C ILE A 74 21.00 18.97 -1.29
N ALA A 75 20.42 17.83 -1.70
CA ALA A 75 20.90 17.05 -2.83
C ALA A 75 20.89 17.85 -4.14
N LEU A 76 19.84 18.65 -4.39
CA LEU A 76 19.74 19.54 -5.54
C LEU A 76 20.85 20.60 -5.54
N ILE A 77 21.09 21.26 -4.40
CA ILE A 77 22.14 22.28 -4.27
C ILE A 77 23.52 21.66 -4.56
N VAL A 78 23.78 20.46 -4.04
CA VAL A 78 25.04 19.75 -4.29
C VAL A 78 25.19 19.40 -5.78
N MET A 79 24.15 18.86 -6.42
CA MET A 79 24.13 18.54 -7.85
C MET A 79 24.46 19.75 -8.74
N ILE A 80 23.85 20.91 -8.44
CA ILE A 80 24.09 22.17 -9.16
C ILE A 80 25.52 22.65 -8.93
N SER A 81 26.03 22.57 -7.69
CA SER A 81 27.39 23.00 -7.36
C SER A 81 28.48 22.17 -8.06
N ILE A 82 28.24 20.88 -8.28
CA ILE A 82 29.16 19.99 -9.02
C ILE A 82 29.07 20.28 -10.53
N SER A 83 27.85 20.48 -11.05
CA SER A 83 27.64 20.79 -12.48
C SER A 83 28.30 22.11 -12.90
N LEU A 84 28.28 23.13 -12.04
CA LEU A 84 28.92 24.42 -12.34
C LEU A 84 30.45 24.37 -12.25
N LYS A 85 31.03 23.51 -11.40
CA LYS A 85 32.49 23.35 -11.28
C LYS A 85 33.15 22.68 -12.49
N ASN A 86 32.38 21.94 -13.29
CA ASN A 86 32.90 21.28 -14.50
C ASN A 86 32.91 22.20 -15.75
N ALA A 87 32.32 23.40 -15.69
CA ALA A 87 32.28 24.33 -16.81
C ALA A 87 33.61 25.09 -17.05
N ASP A 88 34.51 25.12 -16.07
CA ASP A 88 35.79 25.86 -16.13
C ASP A 88 37.01 24.98 -16.44
N ASN A 89 36.84 23.75 -16.94
CA ASN A 89 37.97 22.84 -17.17
C ASN A 89 38.58 23.03 -18.58
N PRO A 90 39.81 23.57 -18.73
CA PRO A 90 40.36 24.01 -20.02
C PRO A 90 40.96 22.90 -20.91
N ASN A 91 40.81 21.62 -20.55
CA ASN A 91 41.42 20.49 -21.28
C ASN A 91 40.40 19.58 -21.98
N ALA A 92 39.42 20.16 -22.68
CA ALA A 92 38.61 19.41 -23.63
C ALA A 92 39.43 19.11 -24.91
N PRO A 93 39.58 17.85 -25.35
CA PRO A 93 40.31 17.53 -26.57
C PRO A 93 39.60 18.06 -27.82
N VAL A 94 40.38 18.71 -28.68
CA VAL A 94 39.96 19.47 -29.87
C VAL A 94 39.58 18.54 -31.02
N MET A 95 38.48 18.86 -31.70
CA MET A 95 38.00 18.22 -32.94
C MET A 95 39.03 18.26 -34.09
N PRO A 96 39.06 17.23 -34.97
CA PRO A 96 39.53 17.37 -36.33
C PRO A 96 38.40 17.76 -37.31
N THR A 97 38.77 18.69 -38.18
CA THR A 97 38.12 19.33 -39.32
C THR A 97 37.38 18.42 -40.31
N THR A 98 36.24 18.90 -40.81
CA THR A 98 35.41 18.39 -41.94
C THR A 98 36.12 18.56 -43.30
N PRO A 99 36.02 17.61 -44.26
CA PRO A 99 35.13 17.75 -45.46
C PRO A 99 34.82 16.40 -46.20
N PRO A 100 34.09 16.31 -47.34
CA PRO A 100 33.07 17.17 -47.94
C PRO A 100 31.69 16.46 -48.11
N GLU A 101 30.70 17.29 -48.41
CA GLU A 101 29.31 17.01 -48.77
C GLU A 101 29.14 16.06 -49.98
N VAL A 102 28.47 14.92 -49.80
CA VAL A 102 27.86 14.13 -50.90
C VAL A 102 26.57 13.44 -50.45
N SER A 103 25.54 13.63 -51.28
CA SER A 103 24.33 12.82 -51.45
C SER A 103 23.25 12.83 -50.37
N ALA A 104 22.15 13.48 -50.75
CA ALA A 104 20.83 13.39 -50.13
C ALA A 104 20.41 11.94 -49.87
N VAL A 105 20.35 11.59 -48.59
CA VAL A 105 19.66 10.41 -48.07
C VAL A 105 18.21 10.83 -47.77
N PRO A 106 17.18 10.06 -48.17
CA PRO A 106 15.80 10.39 -47.83
C PRO A 106 15.65 10.46 -46.31
N THR A 107 15.13 11.59 -45.83
CA THR A 107 14.78 11.83 -44.43
C THR A 107 13.97 10.65 -43.89
N PRO A 108 14.43 9.89 -42.88
CA PRO A 108 13.58 8.92 -42.22
C PRO A 108 12.44 9.68 -41.54
N THR A 109 11.21 9.31 -41.90
CA THR A 109 9.98 9.71 -41.21
C THR A 109 10.19 9.62 -39.69
N PRO A 110 9.82 10.65 -38.89
CA PRO A 110 9.94 10.57 -37.44
C PRO A 110 9.17 9.33 -36.95
N THR A 111 9.90 8.38 -36.39
CA THR A 111 9.31 7.25 -35.69
C THR A 111 8.53 7.83 -34.51
N PRO A 112 7.25 7.48 -34.30
CA PRO A 112 6.51 7.96 -33.14
C PRO A 112 7.28 7.56 -31.88
N THR A 113 7.69 8.54 -31.09
CA THR A 113 8.23 8.33 -29.75
C THR A 113 7.26 7.42 -28.99
N PRO A 114 7.70 6.27 -28.44
CA PRO A 114 6.81 5.41 -27.68
C PRO A 114 6.20 6.23 -26.54
N THR A 115 4.87 6.31 -26.52
CA THR A 115 4.11 6.82 -25.39
C THR A 115 4.62 6.12 -24.13
N PRO A 116 4.99 6.84 -23.05
CA PRO A 116 5.41 6.19 -21.81
C PRO A 116 4.29 5.24 -21.39
N THR A 117 4.60 3.94 -21.43
CA THR A 117 3.68 2.91 -20.98
C THR A 117 3.49 3.17 -19.48
N PRO A 118 2.26 3.34 -18.98
CA PRO A 118 2.05 3.59 -17.56
C PRO A 118 2.69 2.43 -16.80
N THR A 119 3.71 2.73 -16.00
CA THR A 119 4.32 1.75 -15.11
C THR A 119 3.21 1.23 -14.21
N PRO A 120 2.92 -0.08 -14.20
CA PRO A 120 1.84 -0.62 -13.38
C PRO A 120 2.15 -0.34 -11.91
N GLU A 121 1.42 0.58 -11.29
CA GLU A 121 1.57 0.89 -9.86
C GLU A 121 0.65 -0.03 -9.06
N VAL A 122 1.23 -0.84 -8.18
CA VAL A 122 0.49 -1.60 -7.18
C VAL A 122 -0.06 -0.62 -6.14
N THR A 123 -1.37 -0.59 -5.93
CA THR A 123 -2.03 0.31 -5.00
C THR A 123 -1.97 -0.22 -3.56
N GLU A 124 -2.08 -1.53 -3.39
CA GLU A 124 -2.18 -2.18 -2.09
C GLU A 124 -1.40 -3.49 -2.08
N LEU A 125 -0.67 -3.74 -0.99
CA LEU A 125 0.11 -4.95 -0.75
C LEU A 125 -0.17 -5.44 0.67
N GLN A 126 -0.51 -6.72 0.80
CA GLN A 126 -0.90 -7.32 2.06
C GLN A 126 -0.29 -8.71 2.22
N ILE A 127 0.13 -9.03 3.44
CA ILE A 127 0.60 -10.36 3.82
C ILE A 127 -0.59 -11.15 4.38
N THR A 128 -0.74 -12.39 3.94
CA THR A 128 -1.81 -13.30 4.37
C THR A 128 -1.23 -14.60 4.92
N TYR A 129 -1.90 -15.17 5.91
CA TYR A 129 -1.61 -16.50 6.46
C TYR A 129 -2.87 -17.34 6.43
N ALA A 130 -2.78 -18.53 5.84
CA ALA A 130 -3.91 -19.45 5.67
C ALA A 130 -5.16 -18.77 5.06
N GLY A 131 -4.96 -17.80 4.16
CA GLY A 131 -6.02 -17.04 3.50
C GLY A 131 -6.59 -15.85 4.29
N ASN A 132 -6.09 -15.58 5.51
CA ASN A 132 -6.48 -14.41 6.30
C ASN A 132 -5.40 -13.33 6.28
N PRO A 133 -5.76 -12.03 6.28
CA PRO A 133 -4.80 -10.95 6.46
C PRO A 133 -4.05 -11.15 7.78
N ILE A 134 -2.73 -11.29 7.69
CA ILE A 134 -1.90 -11.16 8.87
C ILE A 134 -1.88 -9.68 9.22
N GLY A 135 -2.07 -9.38 10.51
CA GLY A 135 -1.99 -8.02 11.01
C GLY A 135 -0.55 -7.52 10.98
N THR A 136 -0.17 -6.77 12.01
CA THR A 136 1.22 -6.30 12.18
C THR A 136 2.16 -7.38 12.69
N ASP A 137 1.64 -8.45 13.27
CA ASP A 137 2.41 -9.45 13.99
C ASP A 137 1.79 -10.86 13.96
N PHE A 138 2.63 -11.88 14.13
CA PHE A 138 2.21 -13.25 14.42
C PHE A 138 3.20 -13.95 15.35
N THR A 139 2.74 -15.03 15.99
CA THR A 139 3.53 -15.85 16.91
C THR A 139 3.68 -17.28 16.39
N CYS A 140 4.88 -17.86 16.48
CA CYS A 140 5.15 -19.27 16.17
C CYS A 140 6.10 -19.90 17.20
N HIS A 141 6.20 -21.23 17.23
CA HIS A 141 7.19 -21.92 18.07
C HIS A 141 8.50 -22.19 17.33
N VAL A 142 9.58 -22.43 18.06
CA VAL A 142 10.84 -22.92 17.49
C VAL A 142 10.60 -24.25 16.77
N GLY A 143 11.00 -24.31 15.50
CA GLY A 143 10.80 -25.47 14.63
C GLY A 143 9.50 -25.45 13.81
N ASP A 144 8.54 -24.57 14.13
CA ASP A 144 7.34 -24.42 13.32
C ASP A 144 7.65 -23.78 11.97
N SER A 145 6.96 -24.27 10.93
CA SER A 145 7.00 -23.74 9.57
C SER A 145 5.63 -23.15 9.22
N VAL A 146 5.61 -21.85 8.92
CA VAL A 146 4.41 -21.04 8.66
C VAL A 146 4.48 -20.52 7.23
N GLY A 147 3.55 -20.91 6.36
CA GLY A 147 3.47 -20.41 4.98
C GLY A 147 2.79 -19.05 4.90
N LEU A 148 3.54 -18.00 4.56
CA LEU A 148 3.00 -16.67 4.27
C LEU A 148 2.76 -16.50 2.77
N SER A 149 1.70 -15.79 2.42
CA SER A 149 1.37 -15.47 1.03
C SER A 149 1.14 -13.98 0.86
N GLY A 150 1.74 -13.39 -0.18
CA GLY A 150 1.47 -12.01 -0.59
C GLY A 150 0.19 -11.92 -1.41
N SER A 151 -0.59 -10.88 -1.19
CA SER A 151 -1.68 -10.47 -2.07
C SER A 151 -1.52 -9.00 -2.42
N HIS A 152 -1.64 -8.66 -3.70
CA HIS A 152 -1.52 -7.29 -4.19
C HIS A 152 -2.75 -6.89 -5.01
N PHE A 153 -3.02 -5.59 -5.09
CA PHE A 153 -4.07 -5.03 -5.94
C PHE A 153 -3.51 -3.88 -6.78
N PRO A 154 -3.79 -3.83 -8.10
CA PRO A 154 -4.66 -4.74 -8.87
C PRO A 154 -3.97 -6.07 -9.27
N LEU A 155 -4.73 -7.18 -9.27
CA LEU A 155 -4.27 -8.53 -9.67
C LEU A 155 -3.98 -8.68 -11.18
N THR A 156 -4.10 -7.61 -11.95
CA THR A 156 -3.77 -7.59 -13.39
C THR A 156 -2.27 -7.61 -13.64
N ILE A 157 -1.47 -7.35 -12.61
CA ILE A 157 -0.01 -7.32 -12.66
C ILE A 157 0.51 -8.70 -12.23
N ALA A 158 1.60 -9.17 -12.82
CA ALA A 158 2.24 -10.41 -12.38
C ALA A 158 2.75 -10.24 -10.94
N ALA A 159 2.57 -11.24 -10.07
CA ALA A 159 3.08 -11.16 -8.71
C ALA A 159 4.60 -11.38 -8.69
N ASP A 160 5.36 -10.35 -8.30
CA ASP A 160 6.79 -10.48 -7.97
C ASP A 160 6.97 -10.12 -6.49
N TYR A 161 7.06 -11.15 -5.65
CA TYR A 161 7.13 -11.02 -4.20
C TYR A 161 8.55 -11.25 -3.73
N GLN A 162 9.16 -10.19 -3.20
CA GLN A 162 10.50 -10.25 -2.61
C GLN A 162 10.39 -10.22 -1.10
N TRP A 163 10.79 -11.31 -0.45
CA TRP A 163 10.78 -11.44 1.00
C TRP A 163 12.15 -11.13 1.59
N SER A 164 12.17 -10.46 2.73
CA SER A 164 13.39 -10.20 3.51
C SER A 164 13.08 -10.29 5.00
N ILE A 165 14.08 -10.64 5.80
CA ILE A 165 13.95 -10.78 7.25
C ILE A 165 15.07 -10.01 7.96
N SER A 166 14.77 -9.41 9.11
CA SER A 166 15.76 -8.64 9.88
C SER A 166 16.81 -9.54 10.54
N ASP A 167 16.38 -10.70 11.07
CA ASP A 167 17.19 -11.56 11.93
C ASP A 167 17.01 -13.04 11.58
N GLU A 168 17.87 -13.54 10.68
CA GLU A 168 17.88 -14.96 10.27
C GLU A 168 18.19 -15.94 11.42
N GLY A 169 18.80 -15.46 12.51
CA GLY A 169 19.09 -16.26 13.70
C GLY A 169 17.84 -16.59 14.53
N VAL A 170 16.77 -15.80 14.41
CA VAL A 170 15.51 -16.00 15.15
C VAL A 170 14.50 -16.75 14.28
N ALA A 171 14.35 -16.35 13.02
CA ALA A 171 13.51 -17.03 12.05
C ALA A 171 14.11 -16.89 10.64
N THR A 172 13.86 -17.85 9.77
CA THR A 172 14.27 -17.80 8.35
C THR A 172 13.05 -17.76 7.46
N ILE A 173 13.13 -17.10 6.30
CA ILE A 173 12.07 -17.06 5.30
C ILE A 173 12.59 -17.57 3.95
N SER A 174 11.86 -18.48 3.33
CA SER A 174 12.15 -18.99 1.98
C SER A 174 11.56 -18.06 0.90
N GLU A 175 12.04 -18.18 -0.34
CA GLU A 175 11.49 -17.46 -1.51
C GLU A 175 9.99 -17.72 -1.69
N ASP A 176 9.53 -18.93 -1.35
CA ASP A 176 8.11 -19.31 -1.39
C ASP A 176 7.24 -18.64 -0.29
N GLY A 177 7.84 -17.81 0.57
CA GLY A 177 7.16 -17.17 1.71
C GLY A 177 7.01 -18.07 2.94
N THR A 178 7.69 -19.21 2.99
CA THR A 178 7.65 -20.10 4.17
C THR A 178 8.61 -19.60 5.24
N VAL A 179 8.07 -19.25 6.40
CA VAL A 179 8.83 -18.79 7.58
C VAL A 179 9.05 -19.95 8.53
N LYS A 180 10.29 -20.13 9.00
CA LYS A 180 10.64 -21.14 10.00
C LYS A 180 11.23 -20.50 11.24
N GLY A 181 10.71 -20.83 12.41
CA GLY A 181 11.29 -20.41 13.69
C GLY A 181 12.58 -21.18 14.01
N VAL A 182 13.68 -20.48 14.24
CA VAL A 182 15.00 -21.07 14.56
C VAL A 182 15.32 -20.95 16.05
N ALA A 183 15.11 -19.77 16.63
CA ALA A 183 15.42 -19.50 18.04
C ALA A 183 14.37 -18.57 18.65
N PRO A 184 14.14 -18.62 19.97
CA PRO A 184 13.20 -17.71 20.62
C PRO A 184 13.67 -16.25 20.49
N GLY A 185 12.76 -15.37 20.11
CA GLY A 185 13.08 -13.96 19.83
C GLY A 185 12.02 -13.27 19.00
N SER A 186 12.33 -12.07 18.51
CA SER A 186 11.49 -11.33 17.57
C SER A 186 12.28 -11.00 16.31
N ALA A 187 11.68 -11.22 15.14
CA ALA A 187 12.25 -10.86 13.83
C ALA A 187 11.20 -10.12 12.99
N THR A 188 11.61 -9.18 12.15
CA THR A 188 10.70 -8.45 11.27
C THR A 188 10.84 -8.97 9.85
N ILE A 189 9.73 -9.36 9.23
CA ILE A 189 9.63 -9.78 7.84
C ILE A 189 9.11 -8.60 7.02
N THR A 190 9.75 -8.36 5.88
CA THR A 190 9.32 -7.34 4.91
C THR A 190 9.10 -7.99 3.56
N LEU A 191 7.88 -7.85 3.05
CA LEU A 191 7.48 -8.23 1.70
C LEU A 191 7.50 -6.98 0.80
N THR A 192 8.21 -7.04 -0.32
CA THR A 192 8.28 -5.94 -1.29
C THR A 192 7.71 -6.39 -2.63
N CYS A 193 6.91 -5.55 -3.27
CA CYS A 193 6.30 -5.81 -4.58
C CYS A 193 6.09 -4.48 -5.32
N TYR A 194 6.67 -4.32 -6.52
CA TYR A 194 6.59 -3.11 -7.36
C TYR A 194 6.74 -1.78 -6.58
N GLY A 195 7.69 -1.73 -5.64
CA GLY A 195 7.99 -0.53 -4.84
C GLY A 195 7.07 -0.29 -3.64
N LYS A 196 6.05 -1.13 -3.41
CA LYS A 196 5.29 -1.17 -2.15
C LYS A 196 5.90 -2.20 -1.21
N THR A 197 5.83 -1.92 0.09
CA THR A 197 6.37 -2.78 1.15
C THR A 197 5.29 -3.07 2.20
N ALA A 198 5.16 -4.33 2.60
CA ALA A 198 4.34 -4.77 3.72
C ALA A 198 5.26 -5.39 4.78
N THR A 199 5.06 -5.06 6.05
CA THR A 199 5.91 -5.51 7.16
C THR A 199 5.10 -6.33 8.16
N CYS A 200 5.68 -7.39 8.70
CA CYS A 200 5.10 -8.22 9.74
C CYS A 200 6.16 -8.61 10.78
N VAL A 201 5.83 -8.51 12.06
CA VAL A 201 6.71 -8.93 13.16
C VAL A 201 6.42 -10.36 13.58
N VAL A 202 7.44 -11.20 13.60
CA VAL A 202 7.39 -12.59 14.06
C VAL A 202 7.90 -12.67 15.47
N TYR A 203 7.11 -13.29 16.35
CA TYR A 203 7.53 -13.63 17.70
C TYR A 203 7.68 -15.15 17.82
N VAL A 204 8.91 -15.61 17.93
CA VAL A 204 9.23 -17.03 18.10
C VAL A 204 9.30 -17.34 19.59
N ARG A 205 8.47 -18.29 20.04
CA ARG A 205 8.49 -18.81 21.41
C ARG A 205 9.20 -20.16 21.48
N GLY A 206 9.97 -20.35 22.56
CA GLY A 206 10.60 -21.61 22.91
C GLY A 206 9.64 -22.59 23.57
#